data_AF-A0A2P7YXY6-F1
#
_entry.id   AF-A0A2P7YXY6-F1
#
_cell.length_a   1.000
_cell.length_b   1.000
_cell.length_c   1.000
_cell.angle_alpha   90.00
_cell.angle_beta   90.00
_cell.angle_gamma   90.00
#
_symmetry.space_group_name_H-M   'P 1'
#
loop_
_entity.id
_entity.type
_entity.pdbx_description
1 polymer ?
#
loop_
_entity_poly.entity_id
_entity_poly.type
_entity_poly.pdbx_seq_one_letter_code
_entity_poly.pdbx_strand_id
1 'polypeptide(L)'
;MFTLPGATSLAGFLASTLFIESQVTRSHSNDDSDGKCELVGTFSLITQAFLGLLCLLSLLIKRFYEYPVRRSWPVWIFDVSKQVIGAFGVHVFNVLLSIIKTLPEDLVKAVEDDSGDPCDWYFLSIVFDCTIGVYILYLVFRCFNWFCKTHLHMTQIDSGQYGPDPHNPSRRAYIKQLGIYFSALMATKFILYGLVECFETQLLWITSKILLAWLDEYPNEFEIFIVMFVVPIFMNCLQLILIDNFIQNQVIYRTNARRHRGDGEIATSADLEREGDNLLPKRSLQADQNTRYGSTT
;
A
#
# COMPACT_ATOMS: atom_id res chain seq x y z
N MET A 1 28.75 3.47 -17.50
CA MET A 1 27.63 3.17 -18.42
C MET A 1 26.68 2.26 -17.65
N PHE A 2 25.70 2.84 -16.95
CA PHE A 2 24.71 2.08 -16.16
C PHE A 2 23.63 1.58 -17.11
N THR A 3 23.58 0.29 -17.34
CA THR A 3 22.49 -0.37 -18.06
C THR A 3 21.26 -0.41 -17.15
N LEU A 4 20.22 0.33 -17.53
CA LEU A 4 18.89 0.23 -16.91
C LEU A 4 18.35 -1.19 -17.10
N PRO A 5 17.82 -1.86 -16.07
CA PRO A 5 17.09 -3.11 -16.26
C PRO A 5 15.82 -2.84 -17.07
N GLY A 6 15.48 -3.74 -17.99
CA GLY A 6 14.31 -3.61 -18.86
C GLY A 6 13.01 -3.46 -18.06
N ALA A 7 12.07 -2.67 -18.57
CA ALA A 7 10.80 -2.33 -17.92
C ALA A 7 9.96 -3.56 -17.47
N THR A 8 10.16 -4.71 -18.11
CA THR A 8 9.55 -6.00 -17.75
C THR A 8 10.14 -6.64 -16.49
N SER A 9 11.41 -6.38 -16.18
CA SER A 9 12.09 -6.86 -14.95
C SER A 9 11.72 -6.01 -13.73
N LEU A 10 11.50 -4.71 -13.93
CA LEU A 10 11.08 -3.80 -12.87
C LEU A 10 9.64 -4.11 -12.42
N ALA A 11 8.70 -4.33 -13.34
CA ALA A 11 7.33 -4.69 -12.99
C ALA A 11 7.23 -6.00 -12.20
N GLY A 12 8.02 -7.02 -12.57
CA GLY A 12 8.09 -8.29 -11.84
C GLY A 12 8.69 -8.15 -10.43
N PHE A 13 9.75 -7.35 -10.28
CA PHE A 13 10.39 -7.08 -8.99
C PHE A 13 9.53 -6.20 -8.06
N LEU A 14 8.85 -5.20 -8.61
CA LEU A 14 7.91 -4.34 -7.87
C LEU A 14 6.63 -5.09 -7.49
N ALA A 15 6.26 -6.10 -8.27
CA ALA A 15 5.15 -6.98 -7.95
C ALA A 15 5.48 -7.98 -6.84
N SER A 16 6.67 -8.57 -6.86
CA SER A 16 7.13 -9.48 -5.79
C SER A 16 7.30 -8.79 -4.45
N THR A 17 7.51 -7.47 -4.41
CA THR A 17 7.72 -6.71 -3.15
C THR A 17 6.42 -6.26 -2.48
N LEU A 18 5.28 -6.37 -3.14
CA LEU A 18 3.99 -5.96 -2.59
C LEU A 18 3.39 -6.99 -1.60
N PHE A 19 3.78 -8.27 -1.68
CA PHE A 19 3.06 -9.38 -1.00
C PHE A 19 3.92 -10.41 -0.28
N ILE A 20 5.06 -9.99 0.28
CA ILE A 20 5.84 -10.87 1.15
C ILE A 20 5.62 -10.43 2.58
N GLU A 21 4.45 -10.75 3.12
CA GLU A 21 4.47 -11.26 4.49
C GLU A 21 5.31 -12.53 4.43
N SER A 22 6.40 -12.51 5.18
CA SER A 22 7.41 -13.55 5.14
C SER A 22 6.70 -14.89 5.24
N GLN A 23 6.92 -15.76 4.26
CA GLN A 23 6.66 -17.17 4.36
C GLN A 23 7.61 -17.71 5.46
N VAL A 24 7.34 -17.37 6.72
CA VAL A 24 7.64 -18.24 7.83
C VAL A 24 6.50 -19.25 7.86
N THR A 25 6.39 -20.03 6.79
CA THR A 25 5.87 -21.37 6.93
C THR A 25 6.86 -22.02 7.89
N ARG A 26 6.45 -22.19 9.15
CA ARG A 26 7.13 -23.10 10.07
C ARG A 26 7.00 -24.46 9.39
N SER A 27 8.00 -24.80 8.57
CA SER A 27 8.07 -26.11 7.92
C SER A 27 8.10 -27.13 9.04
N HIS A 28 7.00 -27.86 9.20
CA HIS A 28 6.97 -29.01 10.08
C HIS A 28 7.88 -30.05 9.42
N SER A 29 9.11 -30.16 9.93
CA SER A 29 10.08 -31.14 9.50
C SER A 29 9.51 -32.54 9.69
N ASN A 30 9.35 -33.27 8.59
CA ASN A 30 9.45 -34.72 8.62
C ASN A 30 10.51 -35.10 7.58
N ASP A 31 11.52 -35.82 8.06
CA ASP A 31 12.66 -36.36 7.32
C ASP A 31 12.26 -36.98 5.98
N ASP A 32 12.95 -36.59 4.89
CA ASP A 32 13.95 -37.45 4.26
C ASP A 32 14.40 -36.87 2.89
N SER A 33 15.69 -37.04 2.63
CA SER A 33 16.41 -36.91 1.35
C SER A 33 16.85 -35.52 0.84
N ASP A 34 18.16 -35.50 0.62
CA ASP A 34 19.03 -34.48 0.04
C ASP A 34 18.45 -33.84 -1.24
N GLY A 35 17.95 -32.62 -1.11
CA GLY A 35 17.48 -31.78 -2.20
C GLY A 35 17.50 -30.33 -1.73
N LYS A 36 18.43 -29.55 -2.30
CA LYS A 36 18.65 -28.12 -2.02
C LYS A 36 17.38 -27.40 -1.54
N CYS A 37 17.44 -26.89 -0.32
CA CYS A 37 16.46 -25.99 0.26
C CYS A 37 16.44 -24.67 -0.54
N GLU A 38 15.75 -24.64 -1.69
CA GLU A 38 15.36 -23.40 -2.35
C GLU A 38 14.18 -22.81 -1.57
N LEU A 39 14.48 -22.23 -0.41
CA LEU A 39 13.51 -21.61 0.50
C LEU A 39 12.84 -20.34 -0.10
N VAL A 40 13.26 -19.95 -1.31
CA VAL A 40 12.55 -19.04 -2.22
C VAL A 40 12.59 -19.65 -3.61
N GLY A 41 11.92 -20.79 -3.80
CA GLY A 41 11.87 -21.46 -5.09
C GLY A 41 11.37 -20.52 -6.19
N THR A 42 11.90 -20.68 -7.40
CA THR A 42 11.54 -19.89 -8.60
C THR A 42 10.01 -19.75 -8.77
N PHE A 43 9.26 -20.79 -8.42
CA PHE A 43 7.79 -20.81 -8.43
C PHE A 43 7.15 -19.76 -7.51
N SER A 44 7.68 -19.57 -6.30
CA SER A 44 7.18 -18.57 -5.34
C SER A 44 7.42 -17.15 -5.84
N LEU A 45 8.60 -16.88 -6.41
CA LEU A 45 8.91 -15.57 -7.02
C LEU A 45 8.00 -15.25 -8.20
N ILE A 46 7.76 -16.22 -9.08
CA ILE A 46 6.85 -16.04 -10.22
C ILE A 46 5.43 -15.74 -9.73
N THR A 47 4.96 -16.48 -8.72
CA THR A 47 3.63 -16.29 -8.12
C THR A 47 3.49 -14.90 -7.51
N GLN A 48 4.44 -14.47 -6.69
CA GLN A 48 4.43 -13.15 -6.06
C GLN A 48 4.50 -12.02 -7.10
N ALA A 49 5.31 -12.19 -8.14
CA ALA A 49 5.37 -11.25 -9.26
C ALA A 49 4.04 -11.20 -10.06
N PHE A 50 3.32 -12.31 -10.16
CA PHE A 50 2.00 -12.31 -10.80
C PHE A 50 0.96 -11.60 -9.93
N LEU A 51 0.91 -11.89 -8.63
CA LEU A 51 -0.02 -11.25 -7.69
C LEU A 51 0.19 -9.73 -7.61
N GLY A 52 1.45 -9.30 -7.51
CA GLY A 52 1.80 -7.89 -7.52
C GLY A 52 1.43 -7.17 -8.82
N LEU A 53 1.54 -7.85 -9.97
CA LEU A 53 1.10 -7.29 -11.25
C LEU A 53 -0.42 -7.08 -11.25
N LEU A 54 -1.21 -8.04 -10.76
CA LEU A 54 -2.66 -7.89 -10.64
C LEU A 54 -3.03 -6.71 -9.73
N CYS A 55 -2.31 -6.54 -8.63
CA CYS A 55 -2.58 -5.46 -7.69
C CYS A 55 -2.19 -4.08 -8.26
N LEU A 56 -1.06 -3.97 -8.98
CA LEU A 56 -0.71 -2.75 -9.72
C LEU A 56 -1.73 -2.45 -10.84
N LEU A 57 -2.23 -3.48 -11.52
CA LEU A 57 -3.28 -3.34 -12.52
C LEU A 57 -4.57 -2.82 -11.88
N SER A 58 -4.91 -3.22 -10.66
CA SER A 58 -6.07 -2.69 -9.93
C SER A 58 -5.97 -1.16 -9.72
N LEU A 59 -4.78 -0.63 -9.41
CA LEU A 59 -4.54 0.81 -9.28
C LEU A 59 -4.60 1.54 -10.63
N LEU A 60 -4.15 0.89 -11.70
CA LEU A 60 -4.27 1.42 -13.05
C LEU A 60 -5.75 1.49 -13.48
N ILE A 61 -6.53 0.44 -13.20
CA ILE A 61 -7.98 0.41 -13.42
C ILE A 61 -8.65 1.51 -12.62
N LYS A 62 -8.36 1.60 -11.31
CA LYS A 62 -8.86 2.68 -10.44
C LYS A 62 -8.63 4.06 -11.05
N ARG A 63 -7.43 4.32 -11.58
CA ARG A 63 -7.10 5.58 -12.25
C ARG A 63 -8.00 5.88 -13.45
N PHE A 64 -8.38 4.86 -14.24
CA PHE A 64 -9.29 5.06 -15.36
C PHE A 64 -10.70 5.46 -14.89
N TYR A 65 -11.13 4.95 -13.74
CA TYR A 65 -12.38 5.32 -13.07
C TYR A 65 -12.33 6.64 -12.29
N GLU A 66 -11.16 7.30 -12.16
CA GLU A 66 -11.07 8.67 -11.63
C GLU A 66 -11.70 9.66 -12.64
N TYR A 67 -12.98 9.93 -12.45
CA TYR A 67 -13.79 10.85 -13.24
C TYR A 67 -14.49 11.86 -12.31
N PRO A 68 -14.72 13.12 -12.72
CA PRO A 68 -14.29 13.76 -13.97
C PRO A 68 -12.84 14.26 -13.98
N VAL A 69 -12.25 14.57 -12.82
CA VAL A 69 -10.88 15.08 -12.73
C VAL A 69 -9.93 13.90 -12.48
N ARG A 70 -9.17 13.54 -13.52
CA ARG A 70 -8.15 12.48 -13.45
C ARG A 70 -6.79 13.05 -13.05
N ARG A 71 -6.05 12.36 -12.19
CA ARG A 71 -4.69 12.79 -11.83
C ARG A 71 -3.69 12.66 -12.98
N SER A 72 -2.75 13.60 -13.04
CA SER A 72 -1.66 13.59 -14.02
C SER A 72 -0.78 12.35 -13.83
N TRP A 73 -0.15 11.87 -14.91
CA TRP A 73 0.74 10.71 -14.85
C TRP A 73 1.90 10.87 -13.86
N PRO A 74 2.61 12.01 -13.77
CA PRO A 74 3.69 12.18 -12.80
C PRO A 74 3.24 12.05 -11.35
N VAL A 75 2.07 12.64 -11.00
CA VAL A 75 1.49 12.56 -9.66
C VAL A 75 1.06 11.12 -9.35
N TRP A 76 0.42 10.43 -10.30
CA TRP A 76 0.06 9.01 -10.17
C TRP A 76 1.28 8.15 -9.89
N ILE A 77 2.36 8.32 -10.65
CA ILE A 77 3.60 7.55 -10.46
C ILE A 77 4.17 7.78 -9.06
N PHE A 78 4.14 9.02 -8.55
CA PHE A 78 4.62 9.32 -7.20
C PHE A 78 3.74 8.66 -6.12
N ASP A 79 2.42 8.67 -6.27
CA ASP A 79 1.53 8.00 -5.29
C ASP A 79 1.71 6.47 -5.30
N VAL A 80 1.82 5.87 -6.49
CA VAL A 80 2.07 4.43 -6.63
C VAL A 80 3.47 4.06 -6.14
N SER A 81 4.49 4.85 -6.44
CA SER A 81 5.86 4.57 -5.98
C SER A 81 5.99 4.64 -4.46
N LYS A 82 5.21 5.49 -3.77
CA LYS A 82 5.13 5.45 -2.30
C LYS A 82 4.67 4.10 -1.79
N GLN A 83 3.61 3.55 -2.38
CA GLN A 83 3.05 2.25 -1.96
C GLN A 83 4.05 1.12 -2.22
N VAL A 84 4.71 1.13 -3.37
CA VAL A 84 5.73 0.12 -3.72
C VAL A 84 6.95 0.19 -2.80
N ILE A 85 7.47 1.40 -2.52
CA ILE A 85 8.57 1.58 -1.57
C ILE A 85 8.14 1.18 -0.15
N GLY A 86 6.90 1.51 0.23
CA GLY A 86 6.32 1.13 1.50
C GLY A 86 6.25 -0.38 1.68
N ALA A 87 5.79 -1.11 0.66
CA ALA A 87 5.70 -2.56 0.71
C ALA A 87 7.08 -3.23 0.74
N PHE A 88 8.04 -2.72 -0.04
CA PHE A 88 9.44 -3.13 0.09
C PHE A 88 9.98 -2.91 1.52
N GLY A 89 9.65 -1.76 2.13
CA GLY A 89 10.01 -1.47 3.52
C GLY A 89 9.43 -2.44 4.52
N VAL A 90 8.13 -2.75 4.40
CA VAL A 90 7.44 -3.75 5.22
C VAL A 90 8.09 -5.13 5.05
N HIS A 91 8.44 -5.51 3.83
CA HIS A 91 9.14 -6.78 3.58
C HIS A 91 10.48 -6.85 4.33
N VAL A 92 11.31 -5.81 4.20
CA VAL A 92 12.59 -5.73 4.93
C VAL A 92 12.34 -5.80 6.44
N PHE A 93 11.31 -5.11 6.94
CA PHE A 93 10.96 -5.12 8.35
C PHE A 93 10.53 -6.51 8.84
N ASN A 94 9.72 -7.24 8.08
CA ASN A 94 9.30 -8.60 8.42
C ASN A 94 10.49 -9.57 8.49
N VAL A 95 11.46 -9.44 7.57
CA VAL A 95 12.70 -10.23 7.59
C VAL A 95 13.58 -9.86 8.80
N LEU A 96 13.67 -8.58 9.15
CA LEU A 96 14.39 -8.15 10.35
C LEU A 96 13.75 -8.71 11.62
N LEU A 97 12.41 -8.69 11.71
CA LEU A 97 11.69 -9.29 12.84
C LEU A 97 11.92 -10.79 12.95
N SER A 98 11.95 -11.53 11.83
CA SER A 98 12.25 -12.97 11.88
C SER A 98 13.67 -13.23 12.38
N ILE A 99 14.65 -12.43 11.95
CA ILE A 99 16.04 -12.55 12.44
C ILE A 99 16.11 -12.23 13.94
N ILE A 100 15.45 -11.17 14.39
CA ILE A 100 15.42 -10.77 15.81
C ILE A 100 14.80 -11.89 16.67
N LYS A 101 13.71 -12.50 16.21
CA LYS A 101 13.06 -13.63 16.90
C LYS A 101 13.93 -14.89 16.95
N THR A 102 14.88 -15.05 16.03
CA THR A 102 15.82 -16.19 16.01
C THR A 102 17.10 -15.97 16.83
N LEU A 103 17.34 -14.76 17.35
CA LEU A 103 18.46 -14.51 18.26
C LEU A 103 18.18 -15.22 19.60
N PRO A 104 19.15 -15.98 20.14
CA PRO A 104 18.93 -16.79 21.32
C PRO A 104 18.90 -15.90 22.55
N GLU A 105 17.71 -15.56 23.03
CA GLU A 105 17.53 -15.41 24.47
C GLU A 105 17.06 -16.77 25.00
N ASP A 106 17.84 -17.35 25.91
CA ASP A 106 17.51 -18.52 26.73
C ASP A 106 16.30 -18.26 27.66
N LEU A 107 15.25 -17.59 27.16
CA LEU A 107 14.06 -17.17 27.90
C LEU A 107 12.79 -17.13 27.03
N VAL A 108 12.67 -17.97 26.00
CA VAL A 108 11.37 -18.32 25.39
C VAL A 108 11.29 -19.83 25.13
N LYS A 109 11.65 -20.62 26.14
CA LYS A 109 11.20 -22.02 26.27
C LYS A 109 10.10 -22.05 27.32
N ALA A 110 8.84 -21.96 26.90
CA ALA A 110 7.68 -22.55 27.58
C ALA A 110 6.35 -22.07 26.97
N VAL A 111 6.08 -22.38 25.70
CA VAL A 111 4.72 -22.70 25.24
C VAL A 111 4.88 -23.72 24.10
N GLU A 112 5.10 -24.98 24.45
CA GLU A 112 4.52 -26.06 23.64
C GLU A 112 3.03 -26.05 23.99
N ASP A 113 2.21 -25.34 23.23
CA ASP A 113 0.77 -25.47 23.33
C ASP A 113 0.15 -25.14 21.96
N ASP A 114 -0.41 -26.17 21.33
CA ASP A 114 -1.33 -26.12 20.19
C ASP A 114 -1.08 -25.00 19.16
N SER A 115 0.10 -24.98 18.54
CA SER A 115 0.40 -23.99 17.51
C SER A 115 -0.49 -24.25 16.29
N GLY A 116 -1.51 -23.41 16.10
CA GLY A 116 -2.50 -23.52 15.01
C GLY A 116 -1.89 -23.72 13.62
N ASP A 117 -2.71 -24.15 12.66
CA ASP A 117 -2.28 -24.51 11.31
C ASP A 117 -1.52 -23.33 10.66
N PRO A 118 -0.39 -23.58 9.96
CA PRO A 118 0.26 -22.56 9.13
C PRO A 118 -0.69 -21.77 8.21
N CYS A 119 -1.74 -22.40 7.68
CA CYS A 119 -2.77 -21.76 6.85
C CYS A 119 -3.61 -20.78 7.67
N ASP A 120 -4.00 -21.14 8.90
CA ASP A 120 -4.73 -20.26 9.82
C ASP A 120 -3.91 -19.00 10.12
N TRP A 121 -2.63 -19.18 10.45
CA TRP A 121 -1.72 -18.08 10.77
C TRP A 121 -1.51 -17.13 9.59
N TYR A 122 -1.29 -17.68 8.41
CA TYR A 122 -1.13 -16.89 7.19
C TYR A 122 -2.41 -16.13 6.83
N PHE A 123 -3.56 -16.82 6.86
CA PHE A 123 -4.85 -16.20 6.59
C PHE A 123 -5.15 -15.08 7.59
N LEU A 124 -4.96 -15.34 8.89
CA LEU A 124 -5.14 -14.36 9.94
C LEU A 124 -4.27 -13.12 9.69
N SER A 125 -2.99 -13.32 9.40
CA SER A 125 -2.04 -12.21 9.22
C SER A 125 -2.44 -11.31 8.05
N ILE A 126 -2.77 -11.90 6.89
CA ILE A 126 -3.23 -11.14 5.72
C ILE A 126 -4.54 -10.42 5.96
N VAL A 127 -5.53 -11.11 6.54
CA VAL A 127 -6.83 -10.48 6.81
C VAL A 127 -6.65 -9.35 7.81
N PHE A 128 -5.87 -9.54 8.87
CA PHE A 128 -5.62 -8.54 9.88
C PHE A 128 -4.91 -7.30 9.32
N ASP A 129 -3.87 -7.50 8.51
CA ASP A 129 -3.15 -6.42 7.82
C ASP A 129 -4.05 -5.63 6.85
N CYS A 130 -4.80 -6.34 6.01
CA CYS A 130 -5.60 -5.71 4.96
C CYS A 130 -6.86 -5.03 5.50
N THR A 131 -7.33 -5.41 6.70
CA THR A 131 -8.54 -4.87 7.32
C THR A 131 -8.20 -3.88 8.44
N ILE A 132 -7.83 -4.39 9.60
CA ILE A 132 -7.50 -3.61 10.80
C ILE A 132 -6.23 -2.80 10.56
N GLY A 133 -5.24 -3.37 9.86
CA GLY A 133 -4.00 -2.68 9.52
C GLY A 133 -4.20 -1.44 8.67
N VAL A 134 -5.03 -1.51 7.63
CA VAL A 134 -5.36 -0.33 6.81
C VAL A 134 -6.07 0.74 7.64
N TYR A 135 -6.96 0.34 8.53
CA TYR A 135 -7.67 1.27 9.42
C TYR A 135 -6.71 1.97 10.41
N ILE A 136 -5.84 1.20 11.08
CA ILE A 136 -4.82 1.75 11.98
C ILE A 136 -3.84 2.64 11.20
N LEU A 137 -3.42 2.22 10.01
CA LEU A 137 -2.57 3.03 9.13
C LEU A 137 -3.20 4.39 8.83
N TYR A 138 -4.49 4.42 8.52
CA TYR A 138 -5.21 5.67 8.29
C TYR A 138 -5.14 6.61 9.51
N LEU A 139 -5.38 6.07 10.72
CA LEU A 139 -5.33 6.83 11.96
C LEU A 139 -3.92 7.34 12.27
N VAL A 140 -2.94 6.43 12.22
CA VAL A 140 -1.52 6.74 12.48
C VAL A 140 -1.02 7.76 11.47
N PHE A 141 -1.29 7.57 10.17
CA PHE A 141 -0.91 8.51 9.12
C PHE A 141 -1.50 9.90 9.37
N ARG A 142 -2.77 9.99 9.79
CA ARG A 142 -3.40 11.28 10.13
C ARG A 142 -2.74 11.93 11.35
N CYS A 143 -2.43 11.15 12.39
CA CYS A 143 -1.70 11.63 13.57
C CYS A 143 -0.30 12.14 13.22
N PHE A 144 0.47 11.39 12.42
CA PHE A 144 1.80 11.80 11.97
C PHE A 144 1.75 13.08 11.13
N ASN A 145 0.82 13.18 10.19
CA ASN A 145 0.64 14.40 9.40
C ASN A 145 0.28 15.59 10.28
N TRP A 146 -0.65 15.42 11.23
CA TRP A 146 -1.02 16.48 12.17
C TRP A 146 0.17 16.90 13.05
N PHE A 147 0.94 15.95 13.55
CA PHE A 147 2.13 16.19 14.36
C PHE A 147 3.21 16.95 13.56
N CYS A 148 3.54 16.51 12.34
CA CYS A 148 4.52 17.17 11.49
C CYS A 148 4.09 18.59 11.07
N LYS A 149 2.79 18.84 10.88
CA LYS A 149 2.26 20.18 10.58
C LYS A 149 2.34 21.10 11.80
N THR A 150 1.91 20.61 12.96
CA THR A 150 1.73 21.43 14.16
C THR A 150 3.04 21.66 14.91
N HIS A 151 3.87 20.63 15.06
CA HIS A 151 5.10 20.71 15.86
C HIS A 151 6.33 21.04 15.02
N LEU A 152 6.47 20.44 13.83
CA LEU A 152 7.65 20.62 12.98
C LEU A 152 7.48 21.74 11.93
N HIS A 153 6.29 22.36 11.86
CA HIS A 153 5.93 23.40 10.90
C HIS A 153 6.34 23.05 9.45
N MET A 154 6.26 21.77 9.08
CA MET A 154 6.69 21.31 7.76
C MET A 154 5.68 21.72 6.70
N THR A 155 6.13 22.54 5.74
CA THR A 155 5.35 22.88 4.56
C THR A 155 5.52 21.81 3.46
N GLN A 156 4.52 21.71 2.57
CA GLN A 156 4.51 20.79 1.39
C GLN A 156 4.39 19.30 1.75
N ILE A 157 3.60 18.99 2.77
CA ILE A 157 3.32 17.61 3.21
C ILE A 157 1.87 17.18 2.96
N ASP A 158 1.08 18.02 2.31
CA ASP A 158 -0.29 17.68 1.92
C ASP A 158 -0.29 16.52 0.93
N SER A 159 -0.93 15.42 1.32
CA SER A 159 -0.87 14.18 0.56
C SER A 159 -1.43 14.36 -0.85
N GLY A 160 -0.68 13.88 -1.84
CA GLY A 160 -1.02 14.00 -3.27
C GLY A 160 -0.80 15.39 -3.86
N GLN A 161 -0.23 16.34 -3.09
CA GLN A 161 0.16 17.67 -3.57
C GLN A 161 1.68 17.78 -3.60
N TYR A 162 2.26 17.79 -4.80
CA TYR A 162 3.72 17.79 -4.98
C TYR A 162 4.27 19.12 -5.47
N GLY A 163 3.54 20.22 -5.27
CA GLY A 163 3.92 21.55 -5.74
C GLY A 163 2.84 22.15 -6.65
N PRO A 164 3.11 23.34 -7.20
CA PRO A 164 2.11 24.12 -7.93
C PRO A 164 1.89 23.63 -9.36
N ASP A 165 2.80 22.86 -9.96
CA ASP A 165 2.64 22.32 -11.31
C ASP A 165 2.43 20.78 -11.26
N PRO A 166 1.24 20.28 -11.62
CA PRO A 166 0.96 18.84 -11.70
C PRO A 166 1.79 18.08 -12.74
N HIS A 167 2.35 18.75 -13.75
CA HIS A 167 3.19 18.13 -14.78
C HIS A 167 4.67 18.08 -14.38
N ASN A 168 5.09 18.91 -13.43
CA ASN A 168 6.45 18.94 -12.90
C ASN A 168 6.47 18.88 -11.36
N PRO A 169 6.14 17.73 -10.77
CA PRO A 169 6.05 17.58 -9.32
C PRO A 169 7.42 17.70 -8.65
N SER A 170 7.48 18.44 -7.54
CA SER A 170 8.66 18.64 -6.72
C SER A 170 9.09 17.37 -6.00
N ARG A 171 10.30 16.89 -6.31
CA ARG A 171 10.92 15.75 -5.64
C ARG A 171 11.10 15.97 -4.13
N ARG A 172 11.27 17.22 -3.69
CA ARG A 172 11.42 17.56 -2.26
C ARG A 172 10.11 17.32 -1.49
N ALA A 173 8.97 17.68 -2.06
CA ALA A 173 7.67 17.41 -1.45
C ALA A 173 7.40 15.89 -1.41
N TYR A 174 7.74 15.19 -2.50
CA TYR A 174 7.64 13.74 -2.58
C TYR A 174 8.42 13.02 -1.47
N ILE A 175 9.71 13.33 -1.28
CA ILE A 175 10.54 12.66 -0.26
C ILE A 175 10.00 12.89 1.15
N LYS A 176 9.51 14.10 1.46
CA LYS A 176 8.89 14.39 2.75
C LYS A 176 7.63 13.56 2.99
N GLN A 177 6.73 13.51 2.00
CA GLN A 177 5.50 12.71 2.08
C GLN A 177 5.79 11.21 2.14
N LEU A 178 6.79 10.74 1.37
CA LEU A 178 7.27 9.37 1.41
C LEU A 178 7.78 9.02 2.81
N GLY A 179 8.58 9.89 3.43
CA GLY A 179 9.07 9.69 4.79
C GLY A 179 7.94 9.58 5.82
N ILE A 180 6.96 10.51 5.78
CA ILE A 180 5.80 10.48 6.69
C ILE A 180 4.99 9.19 6.49
N TYR A 181 4.71 8.82 5.24
CA TYR A 181 3.98 7.61 4.91
C TYR A 181 4.74 6.35 5.38
N PHE A 182 6.04 6.28 5.12
CA PHE A 182 6.88 5.16 5.52
C PHE A 182 6.96 5.02 7.05
N SER A 183 7.14 6.11 7.79
CA SER A 183 7.13 6.10 9.25
C SER A 183 5.77 5.66 9.81
N ALA A 184 4.66 6.10 9.20
CA ALA A 184 3.32 5.66 9.59
C ALA A 184 3.11 4.16 9.33
N LEU A 185 3.62 3.64 8.21
CA LEU A 185 3.60 2.20 7.92
C LEU A 185 4.38 1.40 8.97
N MET A 186 5.60 1.82 9.31
CA MET A 186 6.41 1.13 10.32
C MET A 186 5.74 1.14 11.69
N ALA A 187 5.23 2.29 12.13
CA ALA A 187 4.48 2.39 13.39
C ALA A 187 3.23 1.50 13.39
N THR A 188 2.49 1.44 12.28
CA THR A 188 1.33 0.56 12.14
C THR A 188 1.73 -0.91 12.27
N LYS A 189 2.84 -1.31 11.62
CA LYS A 189 3.33 -2.69 11.70
C LYS A 189 3.72 -3.09 13.12
N PHE A 190 4.37 -2.20 13.89
CA PHE A 190 4.63 -2.45 15.30
C PHE A 190 3.34 -2.63 16.12
N ILE A 191 2.34 -1.77 15.90
CA ILE A 191 1.05 -1.85 16.61
C ILE A 191 0.33 -3.16 16.27
N LEU A 192 0.26 -3.53 15.00
CA LEU A 192 -0.39 -4.77 14.57
C LEU A 192 0.32 -6.00 15.13
N TYR A 193 1.66 -6.03 15.06
CA TYR A 193 2.43 -7.13 15.64
C TYR A 193 2.15 -7.29 17.14
N GLY A 194 2.16 -6.19 17.90
CA GLY A 194 1.81 -6.22 19.32
C GLY A 194 0.38 -6.67 19.59
N LEU A 195 -0.59 -6.27 18.76
CA LEU A 195 -1.98 -6.72 18.89
C LEU A 195 -2.13 -8.22 18.61
N VAL A 196 -1.50 -8.75 17.57
CA VAL A 196 -1.54 -10.17 17.25
C VAL A 196 -0.92 -10.99 18.37
N GLU A 197 0.25 -10.58 18.88
CA GLU A 197 0.92 -11.25 20.00
C GLU A 197 0.07 -11.22 21.30
N CYS A 198 -0.64 -10.12 21.58
CA CYS A 198 -1.48 -10.02 22.77
C CYS A 198 -2.77 -10.84 22.70
N PHE A 199 -3.30 -11.13 21.50
CA PHE A 199 -4.60 -11.76 21.29
C PHE A 199 -4.53 -13.03 20.43
N GLU A 200 -3.34 -13.63 20.34
CA GLU A 200 -3.05 -14.78 19.47
C GLU A 200 -4.08 -15.89 19.60
N THR A 201 -4.32 -16.37 20.82
CA THR A 201 -5.21 -17.51 21.08
C THR A 201 -6.64 -17.24 20.61
N GLN A 202 -7.16 -16.04 20.88
CA GLN A 202 -8.52 -15.66 20.50
C GLN A 202 -8.64 -15.47 18.98
N LEU A 203 -7.63 -14.87 18.36
CA LEU A 203 -7.62 -14.60 16.92
C LEU A 203 -7.50 -15.91 16.10
N LEU A 204 -6.66 -16.85 16.54
CA LEU A 204 -6.56 -18.18 15.92
C LEU A 204 -7.83 -18.99 16.06
N TRP A 205 -8.46 -18.96 17.23
CA TRP A 205 -9.74 -19.64 17.45
C TRP A 205 -10.83 -19.10 16.51
N ILE A 206 -10.93 -17.77 16.38
CA ILE A 206 -11.86 -17.13 15.43
C ILE A 206 -11.52 -17.54 13.99
N THR A 207 -10.23 -17.58 13.65
CA THR A 207 -9.80 -17.89 12.29
C THR A 207 -10.18 -19.30 11.89
N SER A 208 -9.74 -20.31 12.63
CA SER A 208 -10.03 -21.71 12.33
C SER A 208 -11.52 -22.04 12.44
N LYS A 209 -12.21 -21.61 13.51
CA LYS A 209 -13.59 -22.05 13.79
C LYS A 209 -14.68 -21.20 13.16
N ILE A 210 -14.37 -20.01 12.67
CA ILE A 210 -15.37 -19.11 12.08
C ILE A 210 -14.99 -18.74 10.66
N LEU A 211 -13.76 -18.26 10.44
CA LEU A 211 -13.37 -17.73 9.12
C LEU A 211 -13.01 -18.82 8.12
N LEU A 212 -12.41 -19.92 8.56
CA LEU A 212 -11.99 -21.05 7.71
C LEU A 212 -12.88 -22.29 7.85
N ALA A 213 -13.77 -22.33 8.84
CA ALA A 213 -14.67 -23.48 9.05
C ALA A 213 -15.58 -23.84 7.85
N TRP A 214 -15.81 -22.91 6.91
CA TRP A 214 -16.54 -23.19 5.66
C TRP A 214 -15.67 -23.88 4.61
N LEU A 215 -14.36 -23.88 4.80
CA LEU A 215 -13.34 -24.50 3.96
C LEU A 215 -13.02 -25.92 4.41
N ASP A 216 -13.24 -26.26 5.69
CA ASP A 216 -13.10 -27.62 6.27
C ASP A 216 -13.94 -28.69 5.54
N GLU A 217 -15.00 -28.29 4.82
CA GLU A 217 -15.84 -29.20 4.04
C GLU A 217 -15.14 -29.66 2.73
N TYR A 218 -14.09 -28.97 2.31
CA TYR A 218 -13.34 -29.20 1.07
C TYR A 218 -11.98 -29.86 1.33
N PRO A 219 -11.34 -30.47 0.32
CA PRO A 219 -10.03 -31.06 0.52
C PRO A 219 -8.93 -30.00 0.74
N ASN A 220 -7.90 -30.37 1.48
CA ASN A 220 -6.81 -29.47 1.91
C ASN A 220 -6.14 -28.72 0.74
N GLU A 221 -6.06 -29.31 -0.46
CA GLU A 221 -5.44 -28.61 -1.60
C GLU A 221 -6.26 -27.38 -2.04
N PHE A 222 -7.59 -27.47 -1.88
CA PHE A 222 -8.49 -26.37 -2.19
C PHE A 222 -8.34 -25.23 -1.17
N GLU A 223 -8.26 -25.55 0.12
CA GLU A 223 -8.01 -24.58 1.18
C GLU A 223 -6.72 -23.80 0.92
N ILE A 224 -5.61 -24.52 0.69
CA ILE A 224 -4.31 -23.91 0.41
C ILE A 224 -4.39 -22.97 -0.80
N PHE A 225 -5.07 -23.38 -1.87
CA PHE A 225 -5.25 -22.54 -3.06
C PHE A 225 -6.03 -21.25 -2.75
N ILE A 226 -7.14 -21.35 -2.01
CA ILE A 226 -7.94 -20.18 -1.64
C ILE A 226 -7.16 -19.23 -0.73
N VAL A 227 -6.55 -19.77 0.32
CA VAL A 227 -5.83 -19.01 1.35
C VAL A 227 -4.59 -18.35 0.78
N MET A 228 -3.81 -19.03 -0.06
CA MET A 228 -2.54 -18.49 -0.59
C MET A 228 -2.68 -17.66 -1.87
N PHE A 229 -3.75 -17.81 -2.65
CA PHE A 229 -3.90 -17.11 -3.92
C PHE A 229 -5.13 -16.21 -3.98
N VAL A 230 -6.32 -16.75 -3.76
CA VAL A 230 -7.58 -16.02 -3.99
C VAL A 230 -7.76 -14.90 -2.96
N VAL A 231 -7.65 -15.22 -1.68
CA VAL A 231 -7.81 -14.26 -0.59
C VAL A 231 -6.75 -13.15 -0.66
N PRO A 232 -5.45 -13.45 -0.85
CA PRO A 232 -4.43 -12.42 -0.98
C PRO A 232 -4.65 -11.51 -2.17
N ILE A 233 -5.05 -12.02 -3.35
CA ILE A 233 -5.33 -11.15 -4.51
C ILE A 233 -6.41 -10.13 -4.15
N PHE A 234 -7.54 -10.58 -3.60
CA PHE A 234 -8.66 -9.71 -3.30
C PHE A 234 -8.31 -8.70 -2.20
N MET A 235 -7.81 -9.18 -1.06
CA MET A 235 -7.52 -8.37 0.12
C MET A 235 -6.44 -7.32 -0.17
N ASN A 236 -5.42 -7.70 -0.93
CA ASN A 236 -4.35 -6.77 -1.26
C ASN A 236 -4.74 -5.73 -2.33
N CYS A 237 -5.54 -6.11 -3.32
CA CYS A 237 -6.12 -5.13 -4.25
C CYS A 237 -6.96 -4.11 -3.47
N LEU A 238 -7.78 -4.58 -2.54
CA LEU A 238 -8.57 -3.72 -1.66
C LEU A 238 -7.67 -2.82 -0.83
N GLN A 239 -6.64 -3.36 -0.19
CA GLN A 239 -5.67 -2.60 0.61
C GLN A 239 -5.03 -1.48 -0.22
N LEU A 240 -4.49 -1.77 -1.41
CA LEU A 240 -3.87 -0.73 -2.24
C LEU A 240 -4.87 0.33 -2.68
N ILE A 241 -6.10 -0.07 -3.02
CA ILE A 241 -7.16 0.89 -3.39
C ILE A 241 -7.51 1.81 -2.21
N LEU A 242 -7.66 1.25 -1.00
CA LEU A 242 -7.95 1.98 0.23
C LEU A 242 -6.80 2.92 0.61
N ILE A 243 -5.56 2.45 0.51
CA ILE A 243 -4.37 3.26 0.77
C ILE A 243 -4.26 4.41 -0.24
N ASP A 244 -4.38 4.11 -1.53
CA ASP A 244 -4.36 5.12 -2.59
C ASP A 244 -5.50 6.14 -2.40
N ASN A 245 -6.63 5.77 -1.80
CA ASN A 245 -7.75 6.68 -1.53
C ASN A 245 -7.42 7.80 -0.54
N PHE A 246 -6.60 7.53 0.49
CA PHE A 246 -6.20 8.57 1.44
C PHE A 246 -4.85 9.22 1.09
N ILE A 247 -3.97 8.53 0.33
CA ILE A 247 -2.70 9.12 -0.14
C ILE A 247 -2.94 10.13 -1.27
N GLN A 248 -3.92 9.90 -2.16
CA GLN A 248 -4.22 10.83 -3.23
C GLN A 248 -4.66 12.20 -2.70
N ASN A 249 -4.65 13.19 -3.60
CA ASN A 249 -5.10 14.54 -3.28
C ASN A 249 -6.58 14.54 -2.86
N GLN A 250 -6.80 14.85 -1.57
CA GLN A 250 -8.12 14.85 -0.95
C GLN A 250 -9.09 15.90 -1.56
N VAL A 251 -8.56 16.98 -2.14
CA VAL A 251 -9.37 17.98 -2.84
C VAL A 251 -9.96 17.38 -4.12
N ILE A 252 -9.12 16.76 -4.96
CA ILE A 252 -9.57 16.12 -6.20
C ILE A 252 -10.57 14.98 -5.91
N TYR A 253 -10.26 14.15 -4.92
CA TYR A 253 -11.14 13.05 -4.52
C TYR A 253 -12.54 13.54 -4.12
N ARG A 254 -12.62 14.58 -3.27
CA ARG A 254 -13.89 15.18 -2.82
C ARG A 254 -14.64 15.85 -3.96
N THR A 255 -13.94 16.53 -4.88
CA THR A 255 -14.54 17.17 -6.04
C THR A 255 -15.20 16.15 -6.96
N ASN A 256 -14.53 15.03 -7.24
CA ASN A 256 -15.11 13.94 -8.02
C ASN A 256 -16.33 13.33 -7.31
N ALA A 257 -16.25 13.09 -6.00
CA ALA A 257 -17.36 12.54 -5.22
C ALA A 257 -18.60 13.44 -5.20
N ARG A 258 -18.44 14.77 -5.04
CA ARG A 258 -19.55 15.75 -5.11
C ARG A 258 -20.22 15.75 -6.47
N ARG A 259 -19.44 15.71 -7.55
CA ARG A 259 -19.95 15.70 -8.92
C ARG A 259 -20.77 14.44 -9.22
N HIS A 260 -20.39 13.30 -8.66
CA HIS A 260 -21.16 12.06 -8.77
C HIS A 260 -22.48 12.07 -7.98
N ARG A 261 -22.56 12.83 -6.89
CA ARG A 261 -23.80 12.96 -6.09
C ARG A 261 -24.85 13.87 -6.72
N GLY A 262 -24.52 14.55 -7.81
CA GLY A 262 -25.46 15.44 -8.50
C GLY A 262 -25.69 16.75 -7.76
N ASP A 263 -24.77 17.12 -6.85
CA ASP A 263 -24.74 18.40 -6.11
C ASP A 263 -24.38 19.53 -7.11
N GLY A 264 -25.26 19.76 -8.08
CA GLY A 264 -25.17 20.74 -9.16
C GLY A 264 -25.63 22.15 -8.79
N GLU A 265 -25.74 22.44 -7.50
CA GLU A 265 -26.00 23.77 -6.92
C GLU A 265 -25.20 23.81 -5.61
N ILE A 266 -24.19 24.64 -5.32
CA ILE A 266 -23.69 25.90 -5.87
C ILE A 266 -22.16 25.82 -5.77
N ALA A 267 -21.48 25.59 -6.88
CA ALA A 267 -20.12 26.08 -7.07
C ALA A 267 -20.13 26.64 -8.48
N THR A 268 -20.21 27.95 -8.58
CA THR A 268 -20.25 28.65 -9.86
C THR A 268 -19.02 28.21 -10.66
N SER A 269 -19.10 28.15 -11.99
CA SER A 269 -17.93 27.92 -12.85
C SER A 269 -16.74 28.80 -12.45
N ALA A 270 -17.00 30.01 -11.93
CA ALA A 270 -16.02 30.92 -11.35
C ALA A 270 -15.32 30.42 -10.07
N ASP A 271 -15.98 29.65 -9.20
CA ASP A 271 -15.39 29.10 -7.97
C ASP A 271 -14.46 27.93 -8.28
N LEU A 272 -14.82 27.11 -9.27
CA LEU A 272 -14.03 25.97 -9.74
C LEU A 272 -12.86 26.42 -10.63
N GLU A 273 -13.05 27.42 -11.49
CA GLU A 273 -11.95 28.08 -12.21
C GLU A 273 -11.00 28.78 -11.24
N ARG A 274 -11.50 29.42 -10.19
CA ARG A 274 -10.64 30.06 -9.17
C ARG A 274 -9.87 29.05 -8.31
N GLU A 275 -10.45 27.89 -7.99
CA GLU A 275 -9.73 26.84 -7.24
C GLU A 275 -8.77 26.04 -8.15
N GLY A 276 -9.14 25.83 -9.42
CA GLY A 276 -8.28 25.24 -10.45
C GLY A 276 -7.11 26.15 -10.86
N ASP A 277 -7.34 27.46 -11.02
CA ASP A 277 -6.31 28.46 -11.34
C ASP A 277 -5.37 28.75 -10.18
N ASN A 278 -5.80 28.50 -8.94
CA ASN A 278 -4.90 28.52 -7.77
C ASN A 278 -4.04 27.25 -7.68
N LEU A 279 -4.42 26.17 -8.36
CA LEU A 279 -3.69 24.90 -8.42
C LEU A 279 -2.78 24.78 -9.65
N LEU A 280 -2.88 25.68 -10.63
CA LEU A 280 -1.97 25.78 -11.77
C LEU A 280 -1.11 27.06 -11.65
N PRO A 281 0.20 27.02 -11.90
CA PRO A 281 1.01 28.22 -11.76
C PRO A 281 0.61 29.22 -12.86
N LYS A 282 0.40 30.48 -12.46
CA LYS A 282 -0.02 31.65 -13.27
C LYS A 282 0.81 31.98 -14.53
N ARG A 283 1.75 31.13 -14.96
CA ARG A 283 2.71 31.43 -16.03
C ARG A 283 2.17 31.17 -17.44
N SER A 284 1.13 30.36 -17.61
CA SER A 284 0.55 30.08 -18.93
C SER A 284 -0.36 31.19 -19.45
N LEU A 285 -1.07 31.92 -18.57
CA LEU A 285 -1.97 33.01 -18.96
C LEU A 285 -1.22 34.32 -19.30
N GLN A 286 -0.08 34.60 -18.68
CA GLN A 286 0.72 35.78 -19.01
C GLN A 286 1.44 35.66 -20.36
N ALA A 287 1.76 34.44 -20.80
CA ALA A 287 2.38 34.22 -22.11
C ALA A 287 1.38 34.42 -23.27
N ASP A 288 0.11 34.01 -23.09
CA ASP A 288 -0.91 34.19 -24.13
C ASP A 288 -1.46 35.62 -24.19
N GLN A 289 -1.55 36.33 -23.05
CA GLN A 289 -1.98 37.74 -23.04
C GLN A 289 -0.97 38.70 -23.69
N ASN A 290 0.34 38.47 -23.52
CA ASN A 290 1.36 39.29 -24.18
C ASN A 290 1.44 39.04 -25.70
N THR A 291 1.02 37.87 -26.17
CA THR A 291 1.01 37.55 -27.61
C THR A 291 -0.25 38.09 -28.30
N ARG A 292 -1.35 38.28 -27.56
CA ARG A 292 -2.63 38.75 -28.12
C ARG A 292 -2.82 40.27 -28.12
N TYR A 293 -2.09 41.02 -27.31
CA TYR A 293 -2.16 42.50 -27.25
C TYR A 293 -0.93 43.26 -27.77
N GLY A 294 0.13 42.56 -28.18
CA GLY A 294 1.36 43.16 -28.70
C GLY A 294 1.37 43.39 -30.22
N SER A 295 0.33 44.00 -30.79
CA SER A 295 0.32 44.51 -32.18
C SER A 295 -0.77 45.54 -32.39
N THR A 296 -0.60 46.72 -31.80
CA THR A 296 -1.11 47.97 -32.37
C THR A 296 -0.29 49.13 -31.82
N THR A 297 0.31 49.86 -32.77
CA THR A 297 1.11 51.11 -32.70
C THR A 297 2.48 51.05 -32.03
#